data_AF-A0A524I4H3-F1
#
_entry.id   AF-A0A524I4H3-F1
#
_cell.length_a   1.000
_cell.length_b   1.000
_cell.length_c   1.000
_cell.angle_alpha   90.00
_cell.angle_beta   90.00
_cell.angle_gamma   90.00
#
_symmetry.space_group_name_H-M   'P 1'
#
loop_
_entity.id
_entity.type
_entity.pdbx_description
1 polymer ?
#
loop_
_entity_poly.entity_id
_entity_poly.type
_entity_poly.pdbx_seq_one_letter_code
_entity_poly.pdbx_strand_id
1 'polypeptide(L)'
;MIATKGTGFDVVLVSGEPYADHPLSPVGMIARVLDAEGYTVGVIECPDWKGKEDFLKLGRPRLFFGITSGSIDSMLVNYTPLKRERAVDPNAPFQSRMPDRAVIVYANRIRELHKGVRIVLGGIEASLRRFTHYDYWGDDVRRSILLDTRADILVYGPGEIQVVEIAKRLDRGEGLDGIRGTCVMRAEAPEGALVIPSFEEVKADK
;
A
#
# COMPACT_ATOMS: atom_id res chain seq x y z
N MET A 1 19.92 4.77 4.64
CA MET A 1 20.33 4.72 3.21
C MET A 1 19.10 4.45 2.34
N ILE A 2 18.84 5.23 1.28
CA ILE A 2 17.76 4.96 0.32
C ILE A 2 18.32 4.54 -1.03
N ALA A 3 17.84 3.43 -1.61
CA ALA A 3 18.30 2.94 -2.91
C ALA A 3 17.23 2.20 -3.71
N THR A 4 17.37 2.22 -5.05
CA THR A 4 16.52 1.45 -5.99
C THR A 4 17.19 0.17 -6.49
N LYS A 5 18.40 -0.14 -5.98
CA LYS A 5 19.20 -1.33 -6.31
C LYS A 5 19.94 -1.82 -5.07
N GLY A 6 20.26 -3.12 -5.02
CA GLY A 6 20.94 -3.75 -3.89
C GLY A 6 20.03 -4.71 -3.15
N THR A 7 20.49 -5.26 -2.02
CA THR A 7 19.73 -6.16 -1.14
C THR A 7 20.06 -5.88 0.33
N GLY A 8 19.31 -6.48 1.25
CA GLY A 8 19.58 -6.35 2.69
C GLY A 8 18.93 -5.12 3.35
N PHE A 9 17.81 -4.65 2.81
CA PHE A 9 17.07 -3.52 3.35
C PHE A 9 16.22 -3.90 4.57
N ASP A 10 16.02 -2.95 5.48
CA ASP A 10 15.07 -3.07 6.58
C ASP A 10 13.64 -2.99 6.07
N VAL A 11 13.38 -2.03 5.17
CA VAL A 11 12.07 -1.77 4.57
C VAL A 11 12.22 -1.72 3.05
N VAL A 12 11.29 -2.33 2.33
CA VAL A 12 11.16 -2.13 0.88
C VAL A 12 9.81 -1.50 0.57
N LEU A 13 9.83 -0.33 -0.04
CA LEU A 13 8.62 0.36 -0.50
C LEU A 13 8.34 0.00 -1.96
N VAL A 14 7.09 -0.33 -2.26
CA VAL A 14 6.59 -0.61 -3.61
C VAL A 14 5.60 0.49 -3.98
N SER A 15 5.91 1.22 -5.05
CA SER A 15 5.13 2.36 -5.53
C SER A 15 4.71 2.15 -6.98
N GLY A 16 3.45 2.46 -7.29
CA GLY A 16 2.96 2.50 -8.66
C GLY A 16 3.49 3.70 -9.47
N GLU A 17 4.07 4.69 -8.80
CA GLU A 17 4.66 5.89 -9.41
C GLU A 17 6.20 5.89 -9.33
N PRO A 18 6.88 6.64 -10.22
CA PRO A 18 8.33 6.81 -10.17
C PRO A 18 8.79 7.34 -8.81
N TYR A 19 9.92 6.82 -8.34
CA TYR A 19 10.53 7.31 -7.12
C TYR A 19 11.23 8.64 -7.40
N ALA A 20 10.78 9.67 -6.70
CA ALA A 20 11.49 10.92 -6.57
C ALA A 20 11.75 11.20 -5.10
N ASP A 21 12.98 11.58 -4.78
CA ASP A 21 13.35 12.13 -3.47
C ASP A 21 12.90 13.60 -3.40
N HIS A 22 11.59 13.79 -3.29
CA HIS A 22 10.95 15.10 -3.34
C HIS A 22 9.77 15.17 -2.36
N PRO A 23 9.49 16.31 -1.71
CA PRO A 23 8.37 16.45 -0.77
C PRO A 23 6.98 16.16 -1.36
N LEU A 24 6.83 16.29 -2.69
CA LEU A 24 5.59 15.96 -3.41
C LEU A 24 5.48 14.48 -3.80
N SER A 25 6.50 13.68 -3.53
CA SER A 25 6.48 12.22 -3.72
C SER A 25 6.11 11.57 -2.40
N PRO A 26 4.92 10.96 -2.25
CA PRO A 26 4.52 10.32 -1.01
C PRO A 26 5.48 9.21 -0.59
N VAL A 27 5.94 8.41 -1.55
CA VAL A 27 6.94 7.36 -1.29
C VAL A 27 8.31 7.95 -0.94
N GLY A 28 8.68 9.10 -1.53
CA GLY A 28 9.89 9.84 -1.22
C GLY A 28 9.90 10.33 0.23
N MET A 29 8.81 10.96 0.66
CA MET A 29 8.63 11.42 2.04
C MET A 29 8.72 10.26 3.03
N ILE A 30 8.01 9.14 2.78
CA ILE A 30 8.03 7.97 3.66
C ILE A 30 9.43 7.33 3.71
N ALA A 31 10.11 7.22 2.57
CA ALA A 31 11.48 6.72 2.51
C ALA A 31 12.43 7.60 3.33
N ARG A 32 12.32 8.93 3.21
CA ARG A 32 13.12 9.90 3.96
C ARG A 32 12.89 9.86 5.46
N VAL A 33 11.64 9.70 5.87
CA VAL A 33 11.29 9.58 7.30
C VAL A 33 11.88 8.30 7.90
N LEU A 34 11.79 7.18 7.20
CA LEU A 34 12.40 5.91 7.66
C LEU A 34 13.94 5.98 7.67
N ASP A 35 14.53 6.59 6.64
CA ASP A 35 15.97 6.84 6.53
C ASP A 35 16.50 7.70 7.70
N ALA A 36 15.77 8.75 8.06
CA ALA A 36 16.09 9.62 9.19
C ALA A 36 16.05 8.90 10.55
N GLU A 37 15.25 7.84 10.65
CA GLU A 37 15.19 6.95 11.83
C GLU A 37 16.26 5.85 11.80
N GLY A 38 17.17 5.86 10.82
CA GLY A 38 18.29 4.95 10.72
C GLY A 38 18.02 3.64 9.96
N TYR A 39 16.83 3.48 9.37
CA TYR A 39 16.50 2.29 8.58
C TYR A 39 17.09 2.36 7.16
N THR A 40 17.47 1.20 6.64
CA THR A 40 17.82 1.02 5.23
C THR A 40 16.56 0.79 4.40
N VAL A 41 16.35 1.60 3.37
CA VAL A 41 15.13 1.63 2.57
C VAL A 41 15.40 1.32 1.11
N GLY A 42 14.78 0.25 0.62
CA GLY A 42 14.72 -0.08 -0.79
C GLY A 42 13.45 0.49 -1.43
N VAL A 43 13.50 0.98 -2.67
CA VAL A 43 12.29 1.41 -3.40
C VAL A 43 12.16 0.68 -4.74
N ILE A 44 11.03 0.00 -4.91
CA ILE A 44 10.57 -0.60 -6.17
C ILE A 44 9.53 0.35 -6.77
N GLU A 45 9.97 1.14 -7.74
CA GLU A 45 9.09 2.04 -8.50
C GLU A 45 8.52 1.36 -9.75
N CYS A 46 7.29 1.71 -10.11
CA CYS A 46 6.60 1.32 -11.34
C CYS A 46 6.81 -0.15 -11.76
N PRO A 47 6.65 -1.13 -10.85
CA PRO A 47 6.98 -2.51 -11.15
C PRO A 47 6.10 -3.07 -12.26
N ASP A 48 6.70 -3.85 -13.16
CA ASP A 48 5.92 -4.69 -14.07
C ASP A 48 5.24 -5.83 -13.30
N TRP A 49 3.94 -5.68 -13.10
CA TRP A 49 3.12 -6.63 -12.35
C TRP A 49 2.89 -7.96 -13.07
N LYS A 50 3.17 -8.04 -14.38
CA LYS A 50 3.09 -9.28 -15.17
C LYS A 50 4.32 -10.16 -14.91
N GLY A 51 5.47 -9.54 -14.63
CA GLY A 51 6.73 -10.20 -14.32
C GLY A 51 6.93 -10.46 -12.83
N LYS A 52 8.00 -11.18 -12.48
CA LYS A 52 8.43 -11.44 -11.09
C LYS A 52 9.70 -10.66 -10.73
N GLU A 53 10.46 -10.26 -11.74
CA GLU A 53 11.80 -9.73 -11.67
C GLU A 53 11.85 -8.46 -10.81
N ASP A 54 10.91 -7.54 -11.05
CA ASP A 54 10.84 -6.28 -10.32
C ASP A 54 10.57 -6.45 -8.82
N PHE A 55 9.78 -7.45 -8.44
CA PHE A 55 9.46 -7.74 -7.04
C PHE A 55 10.54 -8.55 -6.32
N LEU A 56 11.51 -9.10 -7.07
CA LEU A 56 12.63 -9.86 -6.54
C LEU A 56 13.92 -9.04 -6.46
N LYS A 57 14.03 -7.94 -7.23
CA LYS A 57 15.30 -7.22 -7.42
C LYS A 57 15.94 -6.66 -6.15
N LEU A 58 15.16 -6.36 -5.11
CA LEU A 58 15.66 -5.85 -3.82
C LEU A 58 15.75 -6.91 -2.72
N GLY A 59 15.34 -8.14 -3.03
CA GLY A 59 15.24 -9.22 -2.06
C GLY A 59 14.14 -9.01 -1.02
N ARG A 60 14.21 -9.79 0.06
CA ARG A 60 13.27 -9.74 1.18
C ARG A 60 13.73 -8.70 2.21
N PRO A 61 12.87 -7.75 2.62
CA PRO A 61 13.16 -6.82 3.69
C PRO A 61 13.19 -7.54 5.05
N ARG A 62 13.99 -7.00 5.98
CA ARG A 62 14.06 -7.50 7.35
C ARG A 62 12.76 -7.27 8.12
N LEU A 63 12.12 -6.10 7.94
CA LEU A 63 10.92 -5.70 8.68
C LEU A 63 9.65 -5.90 7.84
N PHE A 64 9.47 -5.15 6.76
CA PHE A 64 8.24 -5.19 5.97
C PHE A 64 8.38 -4.65 4.53
N PHE A 65 7.41 -5.02 3.70
CA PHE A 65 7.11 -4.33 2.45
C PHE A 65 6.03 -3.26 2.69
N GLY A 66 6.31 -2.01 2.34
CA GLY A 66 5.32 -0.92 2.31
C GLY A 66 4.75 -0.77 0.90
N ILE A 67 3.43 -0.73 0.73
CA ILE A 67 2.80 -0.73 -0.61
C ILE A 67 1.85 0.46 -0.76
N THR A 68 1.99 1.18 -1.87
CA THR A 68 1.10 2.29 -2.28
C THR A 68 0.88 2.28 -3.79
N SER A 69 -0.27 2.78 -4.25
CA SER A 69 -0.48 3.13 -5.66
C SER A 69 0.34 4.35 -6.07
N GLY A 70 0.74 5.19 -5.12
CA GLY A 70 1.42 6.47 -5.36
C GLY A 70 0.60 7.63 -4.79
N SER A 71 0.59 8.74 -5.52
CA SER A 71 -0.08 10.00 -5.15
C SER A 71 -1.59 9.96 -5.35
N ILE A 72 -2.08 9.09 -6.25
CA ILE A 72 -3.51 8.93 -6.54
C ILE A 72 -3.92 7.45 -6.64
N ASP A 73 -5.23 7.20 -6.65
CA ASP A 73 -5.81 5.87 -6.85
C ASP A 73 -5.53 5.32 -8.26
N SER A 74 -5.16 4.05 -8.37
CA SER A 74 -4.76 3.44 -9.64
C SER A 74 -5.84 3.51 -10.72
N MET A 75 -7.11 3.45 -10.33
CA MET A 75 -8.20 3.53 -11.29
C MET A 75 -8.34 4.95 -11.84
N LEU A 76 -8.06 5.98 -11.04
CA LEU A 76 -8.02 7.36 -11.51
C LEU A 76 -6.78 7.66 -12.37
N VAL A 77 -5.69 6.93 -12.16
CA VAL A 77 -4.50 6.96 -13.03
C VAL A 77 -4.82 6.40 -14.41
N ASN A 78 -5.60 5.32 -14.47
CA ASN A 78 -5.86 4.60 -15.72
C ASN A 78 -7.09 5.14 -16.47
N TYR A 79 -8.08 5.67 -15.76
CA TYR A 79 -9.38 6.04 -16.32
C TYR A 79 -9.82 7.45 -15.96
N THR A 80 -10.67 8.00 -16.83
CA THR A 80 -11.48 9.19 -16.59
C THR A 80 -12.68 8.85 -15.70
N PRO A 81 -13.34 9.84 -15.07
CA PRO A 81 -14.57 9.61 -14.30
C PRO A 81 -15.69 8.93 -15.11
N LEU A 82 -15.68 9.05 -16.44
CA LEU A 82 -16.62 8.40 -17.36
C LEU A 82 -16.20 6.96 -17.74
N LYS A 83 -15.29 6.34 -16.97
CA LYS A 83 -14.77 4.98 -17.19
C LYS A 83 -14.10 4.76 -18.57
N ARG A 84 -13.59 5.83 -19.18
CA ARG A 84 -12.76 5.74 -20.41
C ARG A 84 -11.29 5.72 -20.04
N GLU A 85 -10.51 4.87 -20.70
CA GLU A 85 -9.05 4.87 -20.56
C GLU A 85 -8.51 6.27 -20.85
N ARG A 86 -7.55 6.72 -20.04
CA ARG A 86 -6.89 7.99 -20.26
C ARG A 86 -6.00 7.89 -21.49
N ALA A 87 -6.12 8.90 -22.35
CA ALA A 87 -5.27 9.00 -23.51
C ALA A 87 -3.81 9.13 -23.09
N VAL A 88 -2.94 8.45 -23.83
CA VAL A 88 -1.49 8.61 -23.72
C VAL A 88 -1.11 10.02 -24.13
N ASP A 89 -0.40 10.75 -23.28
CA ASP A 89 0.22 12.01 -23.65
C ASP A 89 1.50 11.74 -24.45
N PRO A 90 1.56 12.11 -25.75
CA PRO A 90 2.75 11.89 -26.57
C PRO A 90 3.96 12.74 -26.13
N ASN A 91 3.75 13.77 -25.31
CA ASN A 91 4.81 14.64 -24.80
C ASN A 91 5.30 14.23 -23.41
N ALA A 92 4.61 13.29 -22.75
CA ALA A 92 5.04 12.81 -21.44
C ALA A 92 6.12 11.72 -21.61
N PRO A 93 7.28 11.85 -20.94
CA PRO A 93 8.35 10.86 -21.03
C PRO A 93 8.00 9.54 -20.33
N PHE A 94 6.98 9.55 -19.47
CA PHE A 94 6.53 8.40 -18.70
C PHE A 94 5.03 8.16 -18.92
N GLN A 95 4.68 6.89 -19.07
CA GLN A 95 3.30 6.41 -19.10
C GLN A 95 3.10 5.50 -17.90
N SER A 96 1.99 5.69 -17.19
CA SER A 96 1.62 4.78 -16.11
C SER A 96 1.50 3.36 -16.65
N ARG A 97 2.22 2.43 -16.01
CA ARG A 97 2.07 0.97 -16.19
C ARG A 97 1.35 0.34 -15.01
N MET A 98 0.66 1.18 -14.23
CA MET A 98 0.02 0.78 -12.99
C MET A 98 -1.16 -0.14 -13.30
N PRO A 99 -1.24 -1.34 -12.69
CA PRO A 99 -2.41 -2.18 -12.83
C PRO A 99 -3.61 -1.54 -12.14
N ASP A 100 -4.80 -1.91 -12.59
CA ASP A 100 -6.03 -1.66 -11.86
C ASP A 100 -5.97 -2.28 -10.47
N ARG A 101 -6.39 -1.50 -9.48
CA ARG A 101 -6.30 -1.82 -8.05
C ARG A 101 -4.88 -2.19 -7.64
N ALA A 102 -3.95 -1.28 -7.94
CA ALA A 102 -2.51 -1.53 -7.85
C ALA A 102 -2.07 -2.09 -6.51
N VAL A 103 -2.63 -1.56 -5.41
CA VAL A 103 -2.29 -2.01 -4.06
C VAL A 103 -2.62 -3.49 -3.86
N ILE A 104 -3.77 -3.94 -4.38
CA ILE A 104 -4.18 -5.36 -4.33
C ILE A 104 -3.23 -6.21 -5.16
N VAL A 105 -2.91 -5.79 -6.39
CA VAL A 105 -2.03 -6.54 -7.28
C VAL A 105 -0.64 -6.67 -6.68
N TYR A 106 -0.03 -5.56 -6.26
CA TYR A 106 1.32 -5.55 -5.68
C TYR A 106 1.40 -6.36 -4.39
N ALA A 107 0.42 -6.24 -3.49
CA ALA A 107 0.39 -7.05 -2.26
C ALA A 107 0.33 -8.55 -2.58
N ASN A 108 -0.51 -8.96 -3.53
CA ASN A 108 -0.62 -10.38 -3.91
C ASN A 108 0.66 -10.89 -4.59
N ARG A 109 1.34 -10.08 -5.41
CA ARG A 109 2.66 -10.43 -5.96
C ARG A 109 3.70 -10.61 -4.86
N ILE A 110 3.76 -9.70 -3.90
CA ILE A 110 4.65 -9.84 -2.74
C ILE A 110 4.30 -11.09 -1.92
N ARG A 111 3.01 -11.39 -1.69
CA ARG A 111 2.59 -12.60 -0.97
C ARG A 111 2.99 -13.89 -1.69
N GLU A 112 2.90 -13.93 -3.02
CA GLU A 112 3.34 -15.07 -3.83
C GLU A 112 4.85 -15.29 -3.70
N LEU A 113 5.63 -14.21 -3.81
CA LEU A 113 7.10 -14.28 -3.97
C LEU A 113 7.85 -14.29 -2.63
N HIS A 114 7.30 -13.66 -1.59
CA HIS A 114 7.93 -13.45 -0.28
C HIS A 114 7.04 -13.98 0.85
N LYS A 115 6.95 -15.30 0.98
CA LYS A 115 6.09 -15.95 1.98
C LYS A 115 6.41 -15.51 3.41
N GLY A 116 5.37 -15.12 4.16
CA GLY A 116 5.48 -14.75 5.57
C GLY A 116 6.17 -13.41 5.86
N VAL A 117 6.43 -12.58 4.85
CA VAL A 117 6.90 -11.20 5.06
C VAL A 117 5.77 -10.33 5.63
N ARG A 118 6.06 -9.27 6.36
CA ARG A 118 5.01 -8.31 6.75
C ARG A 118 4.70 -7.36 5.60
N ILE A 119 3.43 -7.03 5.41
CA ILE A 119 2.94 -6.07 4.41
C ILE A 119 2.19 -4.94 5.11
N VAL A 120 2.63 -3.72 4.85
CA VAL A 120 2.04 -2.47 5.33
C VAL A 120 1.45 -1.75 4.12
N LEU A 121 0.15 -1.46 4.15
CA LEU A 121 -0.50 -0.67 3.09
C LEU A 121 -0.54 0.81 3.47
N GLY A 122 -0.44 1.67 2.48
CA GLY A 122 -0.62 3.11 2.66
C GLY A 122 -1.10 3.80 1.38
N GLY A 123 -1.20 5.12 1.44
CA GLY A 123 -1.65 5.94 0.33
C GLY A 123 -3.17 6.05 0.21
N ILE A 124 -3.61 6.87 -0.76
CA ILE A 124 -5.02 7.22 -0.94
C ILE A 124 -5.86 5.97 -1.27
N GLU A 125 -5.36 5.11 -2.16
CA GLU A 125 -6.08 3.91 -2.58
C GLU A 125 -6.39 2.96 -1.40
N ALA A 126 -5.41 2.72 -0.53
CA ALA A 126 -5.63 1.91 0.66
C ALA A 126 -6.56 2.62 1.66
N SER A 127 -6.31 3.90 1.94
CA SER A 127 -7.05 4.70 2.92
C SER A 127 -8.56 4.74 2.65
N LEU A 128 -8.94 4.92 1.39
CA LEU A 128 -10.35 5.01 0.97
C LEU A 128 -11.06 3.66 0.99
N ARG A 129 -10.32 2.55 0.88
CA ARG A 129 -10.85 1.19 0.81
C ARG A 129 -10.69 0.41 2.14
N ARG A 130 -10.44 1.11 3.25
CA ARG A 130 -10.23 0.49 4.59
C ARG A 130 -11.50 -0.15 5.17
N PHE A 131 -12.67 0.35 4.80
CA PHE A 131 -13.97 -0.19 5.19
C PHE A 131 -14.66 -0.87 4.01
N THR A 132 -15.81 -1.48 4.28
CA THR A 132 -16.80 -1.75 3.25
C THR A 132 -17.11 -0.45 2.49
N HIS A 133 -17.03 -0.48 1.17
CA HIS A 133 -17.18 0.71 0.34
C HIS A 133 -17.90 0.36 -0.96
N TYR A 134 -18.62 1.34 -1.51
CA TYR A 134 -19.12 1.26 -2.86
C TYR A 134 -17.98 1.48 -3.85
N ASP A 135 -17.76 0.50 -4.72
CA ASP A 135 -16.78 0.52 -5.78
C ASP A 135 -17.45 0.99 -7.07
N TYR A 136 -17.25 2.28 -7.39
CA TYR A 136 -17.80 2.90 -8.59
C TYR A 136 -17.42 2.16 -9.88
N TRP A 137 -16.22 1.58 -9.94
CA TRP A 137 -15.69 0.94 -11.14
C TRP A 137 -16.45 -0.34 -11.49
N GLY A 138 -16.60 -1.24 -10.50
CA GLY A 138 -17.31 -2.51 -10.61
C GLY A 138 -18.81 -2.44 -10.32
N ASP A 139 -19.34 -1.27 -9.97
CA ASP A 139 -20.76 -1.08 -9.57
C ASP A 139 -21.20 -2.05 -8.47
N ASP A 140 -20.32 -2.29 -7.50
CA ASP A 140 -20.60 -3.21 -6.39
C ASP A 140 -20.11 -2.68 -5.05
N VAL A 141 -20.66 -3.21 -3.96
CA VAL A 141 -20.13 -2.99 -2.62
C VAL A 141 -19.04 -4.02 -2.37
N ARG A 142 -17.85 -3.54 -2.02
CA ARG A 142 -16.67 -4.37 -1.72
C ARG A 142 -16.33 -4.32 -0.25
N ARG A 143 -15.71 -5.40 0.24
CA ARG A 143 -15.15 -5.47 1.59
C ARG A 143 -13.89 -4.60 1.71
N SER A 144 -13.35 -4.50 2.92
CA SER A 144 -12.06 -3.87 3.17
C SER A 144 -10.93 -4.45 2.31
N ILE A 145 -10.07 -3.59 1.79
CA ILE A 145 -8.88 -3.96 1.01
C ILE A 145 -7.91 -4.87 1.80
N LEU A 146 -7.95 -4.84 3.15
CA LEU A 146 -7.15 -5.73 3.98
C LEU A 146 -7.48 -7.22 3.74
N LEU A 147 -8.74 -7.54 3.40
CA LEU A 147 -9.15 -8.91 3.09
C LEU A 147 -8.63 -9.36 1.70
N ASP A 148 -8.67 -8.47 0.72
CA ASP A 148 -8.22 -8.74 -0.65
C ASP A 148 -6.68 -8.88 -0.75
N THR A 149 -5.95 -8.16 0.10
CA THR A 149 -4.48 -8.11 0.12
C THR A 149 -3.83 -9.07 1.11
N ARG A 150 -4.57 -9.44 2.17
CA ARG A 150 -4.02 -10.13 3.35
C ARG A 150 -2.81 -9.38 3.93
N ALA A 151 -2.87 -8.05 3.91
CA ALA A 151 -1.85 -7.22 4.55
C ALA A 151 -1.98 -7.27 6.07
N ASP A 152 -0.87 -7.03 6.77
CA ASP A 152 -0.82 -7.10 8.22
C ASP A 152 -1.40 -5.84 8.88
N ILE A 153 -1.24 -4.69 8.22
CA ILE A 153 -1.71 -3.40 8.69
C ILE A 153 -1.90 -2.43 7.52
N LEU A 154 -2.86 -1.52 7.67
CA LEU A 154 -3.11 -0.42 6.75
C LEU A 154 -2.99 0.91 7.49
N VAL A 155 -2.23 1.84 6.93
CA VAL A 155 -2.10 3.21 7.42
C VAL A 155 -3.04 4.11 6.61
N TYR A 156 -3.87 4.91 7.29
CA TYR A 156 -4.79 5.85 6.63
C TYR A 156 -4.52 7.30 7.06
N GLY A 157 -4.61 8.22 6.09
CA GLY A 157 -4.24 9.63 6.31
C GLY A 157 -2.72 9.84 6.24
N PRO A 158 -2.18 10.86 6.95
CA PRO A 158 -0.74 11.04 7.09
C PRO A 158 -0.13 9.78 7.73
N GLY A 159 0.98 9.31 7.18
CA GLY A 159 1.55 8.00 7.52
C GLY A 159 2.97 8.04 8.08
N GLU A 160 3.59 9.22 8.11
CA GLU A 160 4.98 9.43 8.51
C GLU A 160 5.25 9.03 9.96
N ILE A 161 4.31 9.28 10.88
CA ILE A 161 4.46 8.87 12.30
C ILE A 161 4.22 7.37 12.44
N GLN A 162 3.20 6.86 11.76
CA GLN A 162 2.75 5.48 11.85
C GLN A 162 3.78 4.52 11.27
N VAL A 163 4.39 4.86 10.13
CA VAL A 163 5.39 3.99 9.49
C VAL A 163 6.63 3.82 10.37
N VAL A 164 7.03 4.87 11.10
CA VAL A 164 8.14 4.82 12.06
C VAL A 164 7.78 3.95 13.26
N GLU A 165 6.59 4.14 13.83
CA GLU A 165 6.11 3.31 14.93
C GLU A 165 6.01 1.83 14.52
N ILE A 166 5.49 1.53 13.34
CA ILE A 166 5.43 0.19 12.77
C ILE A 166 6.83 -0.41 12.65
N ALA A 167 7.79 0.32 12.08
CA ALA A 167 9.17 -0.15 11.95
C ALA A 167 9.78 -0.45 13.32
N LYS A 168 9.66 0.47 14.29
CA LYS A 168 10.17 0.31 15.66
C LYS A 168 9.57 -0.89 16.38
N ARG A 169 8.26 -1.11 16.25
CA ARG A 169 7.59 -2.27 16.88
C ARG A 169 8.05 -3.58 16.26
N LEU A 170 8.11 -3.67 14.94
CA LEU A 170 8.58 -4.88 14.26
C LEU A 170 10.04 -5.19 14.60
N ASP A 171 10.87 -4.15 14.73
CA ASP A 171 12.28 -4.27 15.13
C ASP A 171 12.44 -4.83 16.55
N ARG A 172 11.53 -4.47 17.46
CA ARG A 172 11.46 -5.00 18.83
C ARG A 172 10.67 -6.31 18.96
N GLY A 173 10.12 -6.84 17.87
CA GLY A 173 9.27 -8.04 17.91
C GLY A 173 7.89 -7.83 18.53
N GLU A 174 7.39 -6.59 18.58
CA GLU A 174 6.11 -6.21 19.15
C GLU A 174 4.94 -6.32 18.16
N GLY A 175 3.73 -6.40 18.69
CA GLY A 175 2.49 -6.39 17.90
C GLY A 175 2.15 -5.01 17.31
N LEU A 176 1.43 -5.02 16.19
CA LEU A 176 1.05 -3.81 15.44
C LEU A 176 -0.28 -3.17 15.90
N ASP A 177 -0.89 -3.75 16.91
CA ASP A 177 -2.18 -3.34 17.42
C ASP A 177 -2.16 -2.00 18.16
N GLY A 178 -3.23 -1.22 18.00
CA GLY A 178 -3.41 0.05 18.73
C GLY A 178 -2.56 1.21 18.22
N ILE A 179 -1.90 1.09 17.06
CA ILE A 179 -1.22 2.22 16.42
C ILE A 179 -2.28 3.18 15.88
N ARG A 180 -2.31 4.43 16.36
CA ARG A 180 -3.30 5.44 15.93
C ARG A 180 -3.15 5.74 14.44
N GLY A 181 -4.27 5.84 13.72
CA GLY A 181 -4.27 6.08 12.27
C GLY A 181 -4.02 4.81 11.44
N THR A 182 -4.30 3.64 12.01
CA THR A 182 -4.12 2.36 11.33
C THR A 182 -5.34 1.45 11.45
N CYS A 183 -5.44 0.48 10.54
CA CYS A 183 -6.43 -0.58 10.54
C CYS A 183 -5.71 -1.93 10.50
N VAL A 184 -6.18 -2.86 11.33
CA VAL A 184 -5.73 -4.25 11.37
C VAL A 184 -6.93 -5.19 11.30
N MET A 185 -6.70 -6.42 10.83
CA MET A 185 -7.72 -7.46 10.87
C MET A 185 -7.67 -8.19 12.21
N ARG A 186 -8.83 -8.40 12.83
CA ARG A 186 -8.99 -9.21 14.03
C ARG A 186 -10.16 -10.17 13.87
N ALA A 187 -10.08 -11.29 14.59
CA ALA A 187 -11.19 -12.24 14.67
C ALA A 187 -12.35 -11.67 15.51
N GLU A 188 -12.03 -10.91 16.54
CA GLU A 188 -12.99 -10.36 17.49
C GLU A 188 -12.81 -8.85 17.64
N ALA A 189 -13.93 -8.16 17.86
CA ALA A 189 -13.93 -6.73 18.13
C ALA A 189 -13.34 -6.46 19.53
N PRO A 190 -12.49 -5.44 19.69
CA PRO A 190 -12.02 -5.01 21.02
C PRO A 190 -13.18 -4.59 21.93
N GLU A 191 -13.00 -4.78 23.23
CA GLU A 191 -13.97 -4.32 24.22
C GLU A 191 -14.19 -2.80 24.11
N GLY A 192 -15.45 -2.36 24.17
CA GLY A 192 -15.82 -0.96 24.06
C GLY A 192 -15.67 -0.35 22.66
N ALA A 193 -15.33 -1.14 21.64
CA ALA A 193 -15.26 -0.65 20.27
C ALA A 193 -16.63 -0.20 19.74
N LEU A 194 -16.65 0.91 18.99
CA LEU A 194 -17.82 1.30 18.21
C LEU A 194 -17.98 0.33 17.04
N VAL A 195 -19.03 -0.48 17.08
CA VAL A 195 -19.39 -1.39 15.98
C VAL A 195 -20.15 -0.60 14.92
N ILE A 196 -19.66 -0.65 13.69
CA ILE A 196 -20.32 -0.10 12.49
C ILE A 196 -20.96 -1.25 11.70
N PRO A 197 -21.91 -0.95 10.77
CA PRO A 197 -22.54 -1.97 9.94
C PRO A 197 -21.52 -2.88 9.25
N SER A 198 -21.78 -4.17 9.30
CA SER A 198 -21.01 -5.21 8.63
C SER A 198 -21.14 -5.12 7.12
N PHE A 199 -20.26 -5.81 6.40
CA PHE A 199 -20.37 -5.91 4.94
C PHE A 199 -21.72 -6.48 4.49
N GLU A 200 -22.26 -7.49 5.19
CA GLU A 200 -23.52 -8.11 4.78
C GLU A 200 -24.71 -7.18 4.99
N GLU A 201 -24.72 -6.39 6.07
CA GLU A 201 -25.75 -5.39 6.32
C GLU A 201 -25.69 -4.27 5.27
N VAL A 202 -24.50 -3.73 4.98
CA VAL A 202 -24.34 -2.70 3.94
C VAL A 202 -24.72 -3.21 2.56
N LYS A 203 -24.44 -4.49 2.27
CA LYS A 203 -24.78 -5.09 0.97
C LYS A 203 -26.28 -5.38 0.83
N ALA A 204 -26.98 -5.65 1.93
CA ALA A 204 -28.42 -5.88 1.94
C ALA A 204 -29.24 -4.58 1.88
N ASP A 205 -28.69 -3.46 2.34
CA ASP A 205 -29.28 -2.11 2.28
C ASP A 205 -29.12 -1.43 0.89
N LYS A 206 -29.04 -2.24 -0.18
CA LYS A 206 -28.85 -1.80 -1.57
C LYS A 206 -30.16 -1.68 -2.33
#